data_AF-A0A4Y2L796-F1
#
_entry.id   AF-A0A4Y2L796-F1
#
_cell.length_a   1.000
_cell.length_b   1.000
_cell.length_c   1.000
_cell.angle_alpha   90.00
_cell.angle_beta   90.00
_cell.angle_gamma   90.00
#
_symmetry.space_group_name_H-M   'P 1'
#
loop_
_entity.id
_entity.type
_entity.pdbx_description
1 polymer ?
#
loop_
_entity_poly.entity_id
_entity_poly.type
_entity_poly.pdbx_seq_one_letter_code
_entity_poly.pdbx_strand_id
1 'polypeptide(L)'
;MLHSSLTKASEKQFHQIRSEVKKAYNEEKDGITNIAVTFDGTWLTRGHTSQTGIGCVIDMLTGYTSVLSDGDSKAFQHLTETKVYGDIEIKKEECVNHVSKLLGTALQNCVKEWRSRGVTLGGKSHGSLKEKTIQKLTQYYQNAILKNKGNADKIKTAIYATLYHSISTDKKPQHFKCPSGQESRCFYQAAIASGITPGSHKELVKTPVNEAHLAKYCQFTRGLYQTNY
;
A
#
# COMPACT_ATOMS: atom_id res chain seq x y z
N MET A 1 2.70 8.34 30.54
CA MET A 1 2.58 7.44 31.71
C MET A 1 1.29 6.67 31.57
N LEU A 2 1.36 5.35 31.35
CA LEU A 2 0.19 4.46 31.40
C LEU A 2 -0.19 4.24 32.87
N HIS A 3 -1.48 4.26 33.18
CA HIS A 3 -2.01 4.13 34.55
C HIS A 3 -1.80 2.70 35.08
N SER A 4 -1.28 2.54 36.29
CA SER A 4 -0.87 1.24 36.88
C SER A 4 -1.99 0.19 36.96
N SER A 5 -3.25 0.63 37.01
CA SER A 5 -4.43 -0.24 36.96
C SER A 5 -4.60 -0.94 35.61
N LEU A 6 -4.19 -0.28 34.51
CA LEU A 6 -4.29 -0.83 33.15
C LEU A 6 -3.27 -1.94 32.94
N THR A 7 -2.06 -1.78 33.50
CA THR A 7 -1.02 -2.81 33.46
C THR A 7 -1.49 -4.10 34.15
N LYS A 8 -2.06 -4.00 35.37
CA LYS A 8 -2.55 -5.16 36.13
C LYS A 8 -3.73 -5.88 35.46
N ALA A 9 -4.65 -5.13 34.85
CA ALA A 9 -5.78 -5.72 34.13
C ALA A 9 -5.30 -6.47 32.89
N SER A 10 -4.36 -5.89 32.15
CA SER A 10 -3.74 -6.53 30.98
C SER A 10 -2.97 -7.81 31.36
N GLU A 11 -2.18 -7.78 32.44
CA GLU A 11 -1.42 -8.93 32.93
C GLU A 11 -2.29 -10.13 33.31
N LYS A 12 -3.41 -9.89 34.01
CA LYS A 12 -4.35 -10.94 34.39
C LYS A 12 -5.00 -11.58 33.16
N GLN A 13 -5.36 -10.77 32.17
CA GLN A 13 -6.00 -11.23 30.94
C GLN A 13 -5.01 -12.03 30.07
N PHE A 14 -3.75 -11.58 29.99
CA PHE A 14 -2.68 -12.32 29.32
C PHE A 14 -2.40 -13.68 29.97
N HIS A 15 -2.44 -13.77 31.31
CA HIS A 15 -2.18 -15.03 32.02
C HIS A 15 -3.24 -16.10 31.73
N GLN A 16 -4.51 -15.69 31.64
CA GLN A 16 -5.62 -16.60 31.32
C GLN A 16 -5.52 -17.12 29.88
N ILE A 17 -5.29 -16.23 28.91
CA ILE A 17 -5.16 -16.58 27.49
C ILE A 17 -3.99 -17.56 27.25
N ARG A 18 -2.85 -17.36 27.92
CA ARG A 18 -1.68 -18.27 27.84
C ARG A 18 -2.01 -19.70 28.30
N SER A 19 -2.84 -19.85 29.33
CA SER A 19 -3.23 -21.17 29.87
C SER A 19 -4.12 -21.94 28.90
N GLU A 20 -5.02 -21.24 28.20
CA GLU A 20 -5.95 -21.84 27.24
C GLU A 20 -5.23 -22.27 25.94
N VAL A 21 -4.32 -21.44 25.41
CA VAL A 21 -3.55 -21.78 24.20
C VAL A 21 -2.65 -23.01 24.43
N LYS A 22 -1.97 -23.10 25.59
CA LYS A 22 -1.16 -24.29 25.95
C LYS A 22 -1.98 -25.59 25.97
N LYS A 23 -3.24 -25.52 26.41
CA LYS A 23 -4.15 -26.67 26.42
C LYS A 23 -4.65 -27.02 25.02
N ALA A 24 -4.94 -26.02 24.18
CA ALA A 24 -5.53 -26.23 22.85
C ALA A 24 -4.58 -26.93 21.87
N TYR A 25 -3.27 -26.72 22.00
CA TYR A 25 -2.28 -27.25 21.06
C TYR A 25 -1.61 -28.56 21.51
N ASN A 26 -1.85 -29.06 22.73
CA ASN A 26 -1.25 -30.31 23.23
C ASN A 26 0.30 -30.37 23.09
N GLU A 27 0.95 -29.21 23.02
CA GLU A 27 2.38 -29.12 22.73
C GLU A 27 3.21 -29.07 24.02
N GLU A 28 3.89 -30.19 24.31
CA GLU A 28 5.01 -30.30 25.27
C GLU A 28 6.38 -29.96 24.64
N LYS A 29 6.45 -29.41 23.42
CA LYS A 29 7.73 -29.22 22.73
C LYS A 29 8.00 -27.80 22.22
N ASP A 30 9.27 -27.44 22.41
CA ASP A 30 9.98 -26.18 22.17
C ASP A 30 10.18 -25.90 20.66
N GLY A 31 9.09 -25.87 19.88
CA GLY A 31 9.11 -25.71 18.42
C GLY A 31 8.34 -24.46 17.95
N ILE A 32 8.97 -23.65 17.09
CA ILE A 32 8.39 -22.41 16.54
C ILE A 32 7.29 -22.74 15.53
N THR A 33 6.04 -22.38 15.84
CA THR A 33 4.90 -22.47 14.92
C THR A 33 4.60 -21.10 14.30
N ASN A 34 4.56 -21.01 12.98
CA ASN A 34 4.37 -19.74 12.27
C ASN A 34 2.93 -19.20 12.44
N ILE A 35 2.76 -18.02 13.05
CA ILE A 35 1.48 -17.31 13.09
C ILE A 35 1.65 -15.86 12.63
N ALA A 36 0.71 -15.38 11.84
CA ALA A 36 0.63 -14.00 11.37
C ALA A 36 -0.18 -13.12 12.33
N VAL A 37 0.33 -11.92 12.61
CA VAL A 37 -0.34 -10.94 13.49
C VAL A 37 -0.85 -9.75 12.71
N THR A 38 -2.08 -9.33 13.04
CA THR A 38 -2.67 -8.08 12.56
C THR A 38 -3.08 -7.24 13.76
N PHE A 39 -2.71 -5.97 13.76
CA PHE A 39 -3.26 -4.98 14.69
C PHE A 39 -4.17 -4.02 13.94
N ASP A 40 -5.25 -3.61 14.57
CA ASP A 40 -5.99 -2.41 14.19
C ASP A 40 -6.18 -1.59 15.46
N GLY A 41 -5.73 -0.35 15.43
CA GLY A 41 -5.88 0.60 16.51
C GLY A 41 -6.50 1.86 15.94
N THR A 42 -7.64 2.28 16.49
CA THR A 42 -8.30 3.51 16.09
C THR A 42 -7.42 4.71 16.48
N TRP A 43 -6.91 5.45 15.50
CA TRP A 43 -6.16 6.70 15.73
C TRP A 43 -6.90 7.92 15.16
N LEU A 44 -6.82 9.04 15.90
CA LEU A 44 -7.53 10.30 15.72
C LEU A 44 -7.71 10.78 14.26
N THR A 45 -8.95 11.04 13.86
CA THR A 45 -9.24 12.15 12.96
C THR A 45 -9.06 13.47 13.72
N ARG A 46 -8.41 14.47 13.11
CA ARG A 46 -8.28 15.84 13.68
C ARG A 46 -9.63 16.31 14.25
N GLY A 47 -9.71 16.53 15.57
CA GLY A 47 -10.87 17.16 16.22
C GLY A 47 -11.50 16.44 17.41
N HIS A 48 -11.18 15.16 17.68
CA HIS A 48 -11.76 14.45 18.83
C HIS A 48 -10.71 13.62 19.60
N THR A 49 -10.67 13.81 20.92
CA THR A 49 -9.81 13.08 21.86
C THR A 49 -10.53 11.81 22.34
N SER A 50 -10.08 10.62 21.97
CA SER A 50 -10.47 9.38 22.67
C SER A 50 -9.36 8.97 23.64
N GLN A 51 -9.68 8.79 24.92
CA GLN A 51 -8.73 8.35 25.95
C GLN A 51 -8.58 6.83 26.05
N THR A 52 -9.02 6.06 25.05
CA THR A 52 -8.98 4.59 25.13
C THR A 52 -8.69 4.00 23.75
N GLY A 53 -7.51 3.39 23.62
CA GLY A 53 -7.21 2.44 22.55
C GLY A 53 -7.22 1.04 23.14
N ILE A 54 -7.98 0.12 22.55
CA ILE A 54 -7.98 -1.30 22.92
C ILE A 54 -7.19 -2.03 21.83
N GLY A 55 -6.08 -2.66 22.20
CA GLY A 55 -5.33 -3.58 21.34
C GLY A 55 -5.47 -5.00 21.87
N CYS A 56 -5.79 -5.94 20.99
CA CYS A 56 -5.75 -7.37 21.30
C CYS A 56 -4.47 -7.96 20.68
N VAL A 57 -3.66 -8.62 21.51
CA VAL A 57 -2.49 -9.40 21.11
C VAL A 57 -2.82 -10.86 21.39
N ILE A 58 -2.70 -11.71 20.38
CA ILE A 58 -2.89 -13.16 20.52
C ILE A 58 -1.60 -13.89 20.12
N ASP A 59 -1.29 -14.83 21.00
CA ASP A 59 -0.22 -15.83 21.10
C ASP A 59 1.20 -15.39 21.52
N MET A 60 1.67 -16.13 22.51
CA MET A 60 2.75 -15.91 23.46
C MET A 60 3.82 -17.00 23.36
N LEU A 61 3.62 -18.00 22.49
CA LEU A 61 4.48 -19.18 22.37
C LEU A 61 5.31 -19.21 21.07
N THR A 62 5.01 -18.37 20.08
CA THR A 62 5.52 -18.54 18.71
C THR A 62 6.53 -17.51 18.23
N GLY A 63 6.69 -16.37 18.92
CA GLY A 63 7.69 -15.35 18.57
C GLY A 63 7.38 -14.58 17.27
N TYR A 64 7.63 -13.26 17.25
CA TYR A 64 7.41 -12.45 16.06
C TYR A 64 8.71 -12.37 15.24
N THR A 65 8.77 -13.04 14.09
CA THR A 65 9.82 -12.75 13.10
C THR A 65 9.42 -11.63 12.14
N SER A 66 8.12 -11.30 12.04
CA SER A 66 7.60 -10.26 11.15
C SER A 66 6.40 -9.53 11.74
N VAL A 67 6.38 -8.19 11.61
CA VAL A 67 5.30 -7.29 12.05
C VAL A 67 4.79 -6.50 10.85
N LEU A 68 3.53 -6.72 10.46
CA LEU A 68 2.87 -5.91 9.43
C LEU A 68 2.35 -4.62 10.05
N SER A 69 2.84 -3.45 9.61
CA SER A 69 2.40 -2.15 10.14
C SER A 69 2.23 -1.06 9.07
N ASP A 70 1.43 -0.03 9.38
CA ASP A 70 1.29 1.18 8.55
C ASP A 70 2.34 2.22 9.01
N GLY A 71 3.35 2.51 8.18
CA GLY A 71 4.26 3.64 8.40
C GLY A 71 5.05 3.59 9.70
N ASP A 72 5.34 4.74 10.30
CA ASP A 72 6.15 4.83 11.52
C ASP A 72 5.44 4.14 12.70
N SER A 73 5.86 2.91 12.97
CA SER A 73 5.33 2.10 14.07
C SER A 73 6.22 2.28 15.30
N LYS A 74 5.78 3.14 16.22
CA LYS A 74 6.41 3.27 17.56
C LYS A 74 6.43 1.94 18.31
N ALA A 75 5.44 1.08 18.06
CA ALA A 75 5.41 -0.27 18.59
C ALA A 75 6.57 -1.11 18.03
N PHE A 76 6.80 -1.10 16.71
CA PHE A 76 7.94 -1.79 16.09
C PHE A 76 9.29 -1.27 16.62
N GLN A 77 9.45 0.06 16.70
CA GLN A 77 10.65 0.68 17.28
C GLN A 77 10.87 0.20 18.71
N HIS A 78 9.85 0.28 19.56
CA HIS A 78 9.94 -0.15 20.95
C HIS A 78 10.28 -1.65 21.09
N LEU A 79 9.66 -2.52 20.28
CA LEU A 79 9.95 -3.95 20.26
C LEU A 79 11.40 -4.23 19.87
N THR A 80 11.92 -3.51 18.87
CA THR A 80 13.30 -3.64 18.38
C THR A 80 14.31 -3.13 19.40
N GLU A 81 14.07 -1.95 19.97
CA GLU A 81 14.95 -1.31 20.98
C GLU A 81 15.00 -2.11 22.28
N THR A 82 13.86 -2.65 22.72
CA THR A 82 13.76 -3.43 23.95
C THR A 82 14.34 -4.84 23.78
N LYS A 83 14.68 -5.25 22.55
CA LYS A 83 15.18 -6.60 22.24
C LYS A 83 14.32 -7.69 22.89
N VAL A 84 13.00 -7.60 22.73
CA VAL A 84 12.05 -8.52 23.40
C VAL A 84 12.27 -9.99 23.03
N TYR A 85 12.95 -10.26 21.91
CA TYR A 85 13.36 -11.61 21.46
C TYR A 85 14.88 -11.81 21.47
N GLY A 86 15.62 -11.04 22.27
CA GLY A 86 17.08 -11.09 22.35
C GLY A 86 17.73 -10.64 21.04
N ASP A 87 18.47 -11.54 20.40
CA ASP A 87 19.18 -11.28 19.14
C ASP A 87 18.35 -11.59 17.89
N ILE A 88 17.11 -12.06 18.05
CA ILE A 88 16.21 -12.32 16.92
C ILE A 88 15.69 -10.99 16.36
N GLU A 89 16.03 -10.71 15.10
CA GLU A 89 15.57 -9.53 14.38
C GLU A 89 14.07 -9.65 14.04
N ILE A 90 13.30 -8.65 14.48
CA ILE A 90 11.91 -8.49 14.06
C ILE A 90 11.90 -7.76 12.72
N LYS A 91 11.36 -8.38 11.67
CA LYS A 91 11.21 -7.72 10.37
C LYS A 91 9.93 -6.90 10.35
N LYS A 92 9.97 -5.72 9.76
CA LYS A 92 8.78 -4.91 9.52
C LYS A 92 8.31 -5.11 8.08
N GLU A 93 7.03 -5.44 7.92
CA GLU A 93 6.36 -5.41 6.62
C GLU A 93 5.46 -4.18 6.52
N GLU A 94 5.42 -3.58 5.34
CA GLU A 94 4.61 -2.39 5.06
C GLU A 94 3.22 -2.78 4.57
N CYS A 95 2.20 -2.15 5.13
CA CYS A 95 0.83 -2.41 4.67
C CYS A 95 0.61 -1.81 3.27
N VAL A 96 -0.19 -2.48 2.44
CA VAL A 96 -0.47 -2.04 1.05
C VAL A 96 -1.08 -0.64 1.02
N ASN A 97 -1.87 -0.29 2.04
CA ASN A 97 -2.43 1.05 2.20
C ASN A 97 -1.32 2.09 2.40
N HIS A 98 -0.31 1.78 3.20
CA HIS A 98 0.86 2.63 3.42
C HIS A 98 1.63 2.85 2.11
N VAL A 99 2.02 1.76 1.44
CA VAL A 99 2.78 1.83 0.18
C VAL A 99 2.03 2.66 -0.87
N SER A 100 0.70 2.54 -0.92
CA SER A 100 -0.13 3.33 -1.84
C SER A 100 -0.17 4.81 -1.44
N LYS A 101 -0.29 5.14 -0.15
CA LYS A 101 -0.20 6.52 0.35
C LYS A 101 1.15 7.15 0.01
N LEU A 102 2.24 6.40 0.10
CA LEU A 102 3.59 6.88 -0.26
C LEU A 102 3.66 7.35 -1.72
N LEU A 103 3.09 6.60 -2.66
CA LEU A 103 2.99 7.04 -4.06
C LEU A 103 2.21 8.36 -4.18
N GLY A 104 1.08 8.47 -3.49
CA GLY A 104 0.26 9.70 -3.49
C GLY A 104 1.05 10.90 -2.98
N THR A 105 1.75 10.75 -1.85
CA THR A 105 2.62 11.77 -1.27
C THR A 105 3.77 12.15 -2.21
N ALA A 106 4.43 11.16 -2.83
CA ALA A 106 5.51 11.40 -3.78
C ALA A 106 5.05 12.22 -4.99
N LEU A 107 3.88 11.91 -5.55
CA LEU A 107 3.29 12.68 -6.65
C LEU A 107 2.89 14.10 -6.22
N GLN A 108 2.33 14.28 -5.03
CA GLN A 108 2.02 15.60 -4.50
C GLN A 108 3.28 16.45 -4.30
N ASN A 109 4.36 15.86 -3.77
CA ASN A 109 5.64 16.53 -3.60
C ASN A 109 6.27 16.89 -4.94
N CYS A 110 6.21 16.00 -5.93
CA CYS A 110 6.63 16.29 -7.30
C CYS A 110 5.89 17.51 -7.86
N VAL A 111 4.56 17.61 -7.67
CA VAL A 111 3.78 18.78 -8.14
C VAL A 111 4.24 20.06 -7.44
N LYS A 112 4.50 20.01 -6.13
CA LYS A 112 4.97 21.17 -5.35
C LYS A 112 6.37 21.62 -5.76
N GLU A 113 7.31 20.69 -5.93
CA GLU A 113 8.69 21.00 -6.29
C GLU A 113 8.79 21.59 -7.70
N TRP A 114 8.12 21.00 -8.68
CA TRP A 114 8.17 21.56 -10.03
C TRP A 114 7.47 22.92 -10.12
N ARG A 115 6.44 23.14 -9.30
CA ARG A 115 5.79 24.45 -9.18
C ARG A 115 6.76 25.52 -8.66
N SER A 116 7.64 25.20 -7.70
CA SER A 116 8.65 26.16 -7.23
C SER A 116 9.73 26.47 -8.29
N ARG A 117 9.89 25.59 -9.29
CA ARG A 117 10.76 25.78 -10.46
C ARG A 117 10.06 26.42 -11.66
N GLY A 118 8.85 26.94 -11.49
CA GLY A 118 8.07 27.58 -12.55
C GLY A 118 7.36 26.60 -13.51
N VAL A 119 7.41 25.29 -13.26
CA VAL A 119 6.76 24.27 -14.09
C VAL A 119 5.44 23.81 -13.45
N THR A 120 4.32 24.07 -14.11
CA THR A 120 3.00 23.67 -13.59
C THR A 120 2.63 22.26 -14.02
N LEU A 121 2.70 21.29 -13.10
CA LEU A 121 2.27 19.91 -13.33
C LEU A 121 0.81 19.64 -12.94
N GLY A 122 0.22 20.49 -12.10
CA GLY A 122 -1.17 20.42 -11.64
C GLY A 122 -2.11 21.39 -12.38
N GLY A 123 -3.24 21.72 -11.76
CA GLY A 123 -4.19 22.71 -12.29
C GLY A 123 -5.33 22.11 -13.13
N LYS A 124 -6.01 22.94 -13.91
CA LYS A 124 -7.25 22.57 -14.62
C LYS A 124 -7.03 21.96 -16.01
N SER A 125 -5.80 21.96 -16.52
CA SER A 125 -5.49 21.42 -17.84
C SER A 125 -5.75 19.91 -17.93
N HIS A 126 -6.08 19.44 -19.12
CA HIS A 126 -6.22 18.02 -19.41
C HIS A 126 -4.88 17.30 -19.20
N GLY A 127 -4.89 16.14 -18.54
CA GLY A 127 -3.67 15.40 -18.25
C GLY A 127 -2.84 15.93 -17.07
N SER A 128 -3.34 16.92 -16.32
CA SER A 128 -2.66 17.47 -15.14
C SER A 128 -2.74 16.54 -13.92
N LEU A 129 -1.71 16.60 -13.07
CA LEU A 129 -1.70 16.00 -11.74
C LEU A 129 -2.43 16.90 -10.73
N LYS A 130 -3.73 17.08 -10.95
CA LYS A 130 -4.64 17.58 -9.90
C LYS A 130 -4.87 16.51 -8.84
N GLU A 131 -5.30 16.92 -7.66
CA GLU A 131 -5.50 16.06 -6.49
C GLU A 131 -6.33 14.79 -6.82
N LYS A 132 -7.47 14.96 -7.50
CA LYS A 132 -8.32 13.83 -7.92
C LYS A 132 -7.61 12.86 -8.88
N THR A 133 -6.71 13.35 -9.74
CA THR A 133 -5.90 12.49 -10.63
C THR A 133 -4.93 11.67 -9.79
N ILE A 134 -4.23 12.30 -8.84
CA ILE A 134 -3.30 11.62 -7.93
C ILE A 134 -4.02 10.54 -7.12
N GLN A 135 -5.17 10.86 -6.52
CA GLN A 135 -5.98 9.89 -5.78
C GLN A 135 -6.34 8.66 -6.62
N LYS A 136 -6.76 8.84 -7.87
CA LYS A 136 -7.06 7.73 -8.78
C LYS A 136 -5.83 6.90 -9.12
N LEU A 137 -4.69 7.55 -9.40
CA LEU A 137 -3.42 6.85 -9.68
C LEU A 137 -2.97 6.01 -8.48
N THR A 138 -3.06 6.57 -7.27
CA THR A 138 -2.82 5.84 -6.01
C THR A 138 -3.75 4.65 -5.85
N GLN A 139 -5.04 4.80 -6.13
CA GLN A 139 -6.01 3.71 -6.06
C GLN A 139 -5.72 2.60 -7.08
N TYR A 140 -5.30 2.96 -8.30
CA TYR A 140 -4.92 1.98 -9.31
C TYR A 140 -3.68 1.20 -8.90
N TYR A 141 -2.69 1.88 -8.33
CA TYR A 141 -1.49 1.25 -7.78
C TYR A 141 -1.84 0.24 -6.67
N GLN A 142 -2.67 0.65 -5.70
CA GLN A 142 -3.17 -0.24 -4.65
C GLN A 142 -3.88 -1.47 -5.23
N ASN A 143 -4.76 -1.26 -6.21
CA ASN A 143 -5.50 -2.34 -6.86
C ASN A 143 -4.60 -3.29 -7.66
N ALA A 144 -3.52 -2.78 -8.26
CA ALA A 144 -2.54 -3.61 -8.96
C ALA A 144 -1.84 -4.58 -8.01
N ILE A 145 -1.48 -4.11 -6.81
CA ILE A 145 -0.92 -4.96 -5.74
C ILE A 145 -1.95 -5.97 -5.25
N LEU A 146 -3.16 -5.50 -4.89
CA LEU A 146 -4.19 -6.36 -4.29
C LEU A 146 -4.68 -7.47 -5.23
N LYS A 147 -4.73 -7.24 -6.55
CA LYS A 147 -5.20 -8.23 -7.54
C LYS A 147 -4.13 -9.25 -7.93
N ASN A 148 -2.85 -8.95 -7.68
CA ASN A 148 -1.73 -9.77 -8.14
C ASN A 148 -0.82 -10.19 -6.96
N LYS A 149 -1.42 -10.37 -5.78
CA LYS A 149 -0.71 -10.78 -4.55
C LYS A 149 0.17 -12.00 -4.81
N GLY A 150 1.40 -11.97 -4.30
CA GLY A 150 2.36 -13.07 -4.45
C GLY A 150 3.00 -13.17 -5.85
N ASN A 151 2.71 -12.26 -6.78
CA ASN A 151 3.33 -12.25 -8.11
C ASN A 151 3.86 -10.86 -8.50
N ALA A 152 5.13 -10.62 -8.19
CA ALA A 152 5.79 -9.34 -8.41
C ALA A 152 5.78 -8.91 -9.89
N ASP A 153 5.94 -9.84 -10.84
CA ASP A 153 5.95 -9.52 -12.27
C ASP A 153 4.58 -9.10 -12.79
N LYS A 154 3.50 -9.72 -12.29
CA LYS A 154 2.12 -9.30 -12.59
C LYS A 154 1.79 -7.95 -11.95
N ILE A 155 2.28 -7.68 -10.73
CA ILE A 155 2.15 -6.36 -10.09
C ILE A 155 2.83 -5.29 -10.96
N LYS A 156 4.10 -5.49 -11.32
CA LYS A 156 4.86 -4.60 -12.21
C LYS A 156 4.12 -4.38 -13.52
N THR A 157 3.68 -5.46 -14.17
CA THR A 157 2.93 -5.41 -15.43
C THR A 157 1.65 -4.60 -15.31
N ALA A 158 0.86 -4.77 -14.24
CA ALA A 158 -0.38 -4.03 -14.00
C ALA A 158 -0.14 -2.54 -13.70
N ILE A 159 0.93 -2.20 -12.98
CA ILE A 159 1.34 -0.82 -12.75
C ILE A 159 1.72 -0.15 -14.07
N TYR A 160 2.57 -0.79 -14.88
CA TYR A 160 2.94 -0.27 -16.19
C TYR A 160 1.74 -0.18 -17.15
N ALA A 161 0.82 -1.15 -17.12
CA ALA A 161 -0.42 -1.09 -17.89
C ALA A 161 -1.24 0.15 -17.53
N THR A 162 -1.37 0.46 -16.25
CA THR A 162 -2.05 1.68 -15.78
C THR A 162 -1.37 2.93 -16.31
N LEU A 163 -0.03 2.99 -16.19
CA LEU A 163 0.75 4.14 -16.63
C LEU A 163 0.60 4.38 -18.14
N TYR A 164 0.84 3.34 -18.95
CA TYR A 164 0.76 3.41 -20.40
C TYR A 164 -0.66 3.73 -20.87
N HIS A 165 -1.68 3.16 -20.22
CA HIS A 165 -3.08 3.48 -20.49
C HIS A 165 -3.38 4.96 -20.23
N SER A 166 -2.90 5.53 -19.12
CA SER A 166 -3.11 6.93 -18.75
C SER A 166 -2.45 7.93 -19.69
N ILE A 167 -1.33 7.58 -20.32
CA ILE A 167 -0.62 8.48 -21.26
C ILE A 167 -0.97 8.22 -22.72
N SER A 168 -1.79 7.21 -22.97
CA SER A 168 -2.17 6.79 -24.31
C SER A 168 -3.01 7.86 -25.01
N THR A 169 -2.77 8.05 -26.30
CA THR A 169 -3.51 9.02 -27.13
C THR A 169 -3.93 8.35 -28.44
N ASP A 170 -4.87 8.98 -29.17
CA ASP A 170 -5.30 8.49 -30.49
C ASP A 170 -4.12 8.40 -31.48
N LYS A 171 -3.15 9.32 -31.37
CA LYS A 171 -1.94 9.32 -32.22
C LYS A 171 -0.88 8.33 -31.77
N LYS A 172 -0.85 8.00 -30.48
CA LYS A 172 0.13 7.10 -29.85
C LYS A 172 -0.59 6.17 -28.88
N PRO A 173 -1.27 5.13 -29.38
CA PRO A 173 -1.97 4.16 -28.55
C PRO A 173 -0.97 3.25 -27.83
N GLN A 174 -1.00 3.21 -26.50
CA GLN A 174 -0.04 2.50 -25.65
C GLN A 174 -0.73 1.45 -24.77
N HIS A 175 -1.47 0.51 -25.38
CA HIS A 175 -2.24 -0.50 -24.64
C HIS A 175 -1.60 -1.88 -24.57
N PHE A 176 -0.34 -2.02 -25.00
CA PHE A 176 0.38 -3.30 -25.11
C PHE A 176 0.55 -4.08 -23.79
N LYS A 177 0.46 -3.41 -22.63
CA LYS A 177 0.46 -4.06 -21.30
C LYS A 177 -0.94 -4.31 -20.73
N CYS A 178 -1.99 -3.81 -21.38
CA CYS A 178 -3.36 -4.06 -20.95
C CYS A 178 -3.76 -5.51 -21.27
N PRO A 179 -4.65 -6.12 -20.46
CA PRO A 179 -5.23 -7.42 -20.80
C PRO A 179 -5.88 -7.38 -22.18
N SER A 180 -5.62 -8.41 -22.99
CA SER A 180 -6.26 -8.60 -24.29
C SER A 180 -7.60 -9.34 -24.15
N GLY A 181 -8.41 -9.32 -25.20
CA GLY A 181 -9.69 -10.03 -25.26
C GLY A 181 -10.90 -9.12 -25.17
N GLN A 182 -12.05 -9.62 -25.62
CA GLN A 182 -13.32 -8.87 -25.71
C GLN A 182 -13.84 -8.46 -24.32
N GLU A 183 -13.57 -9.28 -23.31
CA GLU A 183 -13.90 -9.02 -21.90
C GLU A 183 -12.89 -8.06 -21.20
N SER A 184 -11.94 -7.50 -21.95
CA SER A 184 -10.97 -6.56 -21.38
C SER A 184 -11.66 -5.28 -20.93
N ARG A 185 -11.34 -4.82 -19.71
CA ARG A 185 -11.77 -3.49 -19.25
C ARG A 185 -11.04 -2.35 -19.95
N CYS A 186 -10.02 -2.65 -20.75
CA CYS A 186 -9.37 -1.68 -21.62
C CYS A 186 -10.18 -1.52 -22.90
N PHE A 187 -10.81 -0.35 -23.09
CA PHE A 187 -11.64 -0.08 -24.27
C PHE A 187 -10.91 -0.35 -25.59
N TYR A 188 -9.61 -0.05 -25.64
CA TYR A 188 -8.80 -0.24 -26.83
C TYR A 188 -8.59 -1.73 -27.13
N GLN A 189 -8.16 -2.51 -26.14
CA GLN A 189 -7.92 -3.94 -26.33
C GLN A 189 -9.22 -4.71 -26.59
N ALA A 190 -10.32 -4.33 -25.94
CA ALA A 190 -11.64 -4.90 -26.21
C ALA A 190 -12.08 -4.63 -27.65
N ALA A 191 -11.95 -3.39 -28.13
CA ALA A 191 -12.30 -3.03 -29.50
C ALA A 191 -11.47 -3.80 -30.54
N ILE A 192 -10.14 -3.87 -30.35
CA ILE A 192 -9.25 -4.65 -31.22
C ILE A 192 -9.64 -6.13 -31.23
N ALA A 193 -9.91 -6.73 -30.07
CA ALA A 193 -10.33 -8.13 -29.97
C ALA A 193 -11.72 -8.42 -30.58
N SER A 194 -12.57 -7.40 -30.68
CA SER A 194 -13.88 -7.47 -31.33
C SER A 194 -13.83 -7.07 -32.81
N GLY A 195 -12.66 -6.73 -33.36
CA GLY A 195 -12.52 -6.29 -34.76
C GLY A 195 -13.13 -4.92 -35.04
N ILE A 196 -13.29 -4.07 -34.02
CA ILE A 196 -13.89 -2.73 -34.12
C ILE A 196 -12.80 -1.66 -33.94
N THR A 197 -12.96 -0.53 -34.61
CA THR A 197 -12.11 0.65 -34.40
C THR A 197 -12.24 1.17 -32.97
N PRO A 198 -11.14 1.31 -32.21
CA PRO A 198 -11.18 1.88 -30.86
C PRO A 198 -11.72 3.31 -30.83
N GLY A 199 -12.49 3.65 -29.80
CA GLY A 199 -13.00 5.02 -29.59
C GLY A 199 -11.92 6.01 -29.15
N SER A 200 -12.28 7.28 -29.00
CA SER A 200 -11.30 8.33 -28.68
C SER A 200 -10.74 8.21 -27.26
N HIS A 201 -9.43 8.31 -27.13
CA HIS A 201 -8.74 8.36 -25.84
C HIS A 201 -9.15 9.56 -24.99
N LYS A 202 -9.47 10.70 -25.62
CA LYS A 202 -9.89 11.91 -24.90
C LYS A 202 -11.18 11.67 -24.10
N GLU A 203 -12.04 10.81 -24.60
CA GLU A 203 -13.34 10.49 -24.00
C GLU A 203 -13.25 9.26 -23.09
N LEU A 204 -12.50 8.24 -23.50
CA LEU A 204 -12.53 6.92 -22.86
C LEU A 204 -11.41 6.71 -21.83
N VAL A 205 -10.32 7.47 -21.88
CA VAL A 205 -9.29 7.43 -20.82
C VAL A 205 -9.75 8.26 -19.64
N LYS A 206 -10.16 7.57 -18.56
CA LYS A 206 -10.77 8.20 -17.37
C LYS A 206 -9.81 9.02 -16.51
N THR A 207 -8.51 8.74 -16.61
CA THR A 207 -7.46 9.34 -15.79
C THR A 207 -6.24 9.62 -16.68
N PRO A 208 -6.36 10.60 -17.60
CA PRO A 208 -5.29 10.92 -18.51
C PRO A 208 -4.15 11.63 -17.78
N VAL A 209 -2.92 11.40 -18.24
CA VAL A 209 -1.68 11.99 -17.72
C VAL A 209 -0.83 12.45 -18.90
N ASN A 210 -0.21 13.63 -18.78
CA ASN A 210 0.64 14.15 -19.84
C ASN A 210 1.98 13.37 -19.92
N GLU A 211 2.24 12.75 -21.07
CA GLU A 211 3.47 12.00 -21.34
C GLU A 211 4.74 12.86 -21.12
N ALA A 212 4.71 14.14 -21.50
CA ALA A 212 5.84 15.07 -21.36
C ALA A 212 6.26 15.30 -19.89
N HIS A 213 5.42 14.92 -18.94
CA HIS A 213 5.68 15.04 -17.51
C HIS A 213 6.12 13.71 -16.86
N LEU A 214 6.09 12.58 -17.58
CA LEU A 214 6.48 11.27 -17.05
C LEU A 214 7.89 11.23 -16.49
N ALA A 215 8.85 11.81 -17.22
CA ALA A 215 10.25 11.86 -16.78
C ALA A 215 10.37 12.54 -15.41
N LYS A 216 9.56 13.58 -15.17
CA LYS A 216 9.49 14.30 -13.90
C LYS A 216 8.89 13.42 -12.80
N TYR A 217 7.86 12.62 -13.11
CA TYR A 217 7.25 11.71 -12.12
C TYR A 217 8.18 10.55 -11.74
N CYS A 218 8.88 9.99 -12.72
CA CYS A 218 9.78 8.85 -12.52
C CYS A 218 10.93 9.22 -11.58
N GLN A 219 11.42 10.46 -11.60
CA GLN A 219 12.47 10.92 -10.68
C GLN A 219 12.06 10.80 -9.20
N PHE A 220 10.79 11.06 -8.86
CA PHE A 220 10.29 11.03 -7.48
C PHE A 220 9.80 9.67 -7.02
N THR A 221 9.55 8.76 -7.96
CA THR A 221 8.99 7.44 -7.67
C THR A 221 10.02 6.32 -7.77
N ARG A 222 11.25 6.60 -8.23
CA ARG A 222 12.38 5.65 -8.30
C ARG A 222 12.65 4.92 -6.98
N GLY A 223 12.55 5.61 -5.84
CA GLY A 223 12.76 5.01 -4.51
C GLY A 223 11.66 4.03 -4.07
N LEU A 224 10.49 4.02 -4.72
CA LEU A 224 9.38 3.10 -4.41
C LEU A 224 9.57 1.72 -5.06
N TYR A 225 10.44 1.60 -6.07
CA TYR A 225 10.73 0.35 -6.77
C TYR A 225 11.86 -0.47 -6.12
N GLN A 226 12.60 0.11 -5.18
CA GLN A 226 13.76 -0.52 -4.53
C GLN A 226 13.47 -1.07 -3.14
N THR A 227 12.30 -0.78 -2.54
CA THR A 227 12.08 -1.05 -1.12
C THR A 227 11.23 -2.26 -0.78
N ASN A 228 10.60 -2.96 -1.74
CA ASN A 228 9.62 -3.99 -1.35
C ASN A 228 9.40 -5.18 -2.32
N TYR A 229 10.35 -5.55 -3.19
CA TYR A 229 10.34 -6.85 -3.89
C TYR A 229 11.74 -7.27 -4.33
#